data_AF-A0ABD5PT94-F1
#
_entry.id   AF-A0ABD5PT94-F1
#
_cell.length_a   1.000
_cell.length_b   1.000
_cell.length_c   1.000
_cell.angle_alpha   90.00
_cell.angle_beta   90.00
_cell.angle_gamma   90.00
#
_symmetry.space_group_name_H-M   'P 1'
#
loop_
_entity.id
_entity.type
_entity.pdbx_description
1 polymer ?
#
loop_
_entity_poly.entity_id
_entity_poly.type
_entity_poly.pdbx_seq_one_letter_code
_entity_poly.pdbx_strand_id
1 'polypeptide(L)' 'MGTVDCPNCLHSTAVETARETIDSGLKRTFECDRCDYVWHVVS' A
#
# COMPACT_ATOMS: atom_id res chain seq x y z
N MET A 1 3.22 -13.73 5.71
CA MET A 1 3.53 -12.39 5.22
C MET A 1 2.35 -11.99 4.36
N GLY A 2 1.53 -11.02 4.80
CA GLY A 2 0.29 -10.67 4.10
C GLY A 2 0.61 -9.88 2.84
N THR A 3 0.16 -10.34 1.69
CA THR A 3 0.14 -9.58 0.44
C THR A 3 -1.00 -8.57 0.52
N VAL A 4 -0.74 -7.30 0.23
CA VAL A 4 -1.79 -6.28 0.10
C VAL A 4 -2.26 -6.29 -1.35
N ASP A 5 -3.55 -6.51 -1.57
CA ASP A 5 -4.12 -6.49 -2.91
C ASP A 5 -4.28 -5.05 -3.41
N CYS A 6 -3.89 -4.81 -4.66
CA CYS A 6 -4.12 -3.52 -5.29
C CYS A 6 -5.63 -3.27 -5.46
N PRO A 7 -6.19 -2.16 -4.96
CA PRO A 7 -7.62 -1.89 -5.08
C PRO A 7 -8.05 -1.55 -6.53
N ASN A 8 -7.09 -1.24 -7.41
CA ASN A 8 -7.36 -0.89 -8.80
C ASN A 8 -7.43 -2.11 -9.73
N CYS A 9 -6.46 -3.03 -9.62
CA CYS A 9 -6.36 -4.18 -10.53
C CYS A 9 -6.50 -5.55 -9.84
N LEU A 10 -6.73 -5.56 -8.52
CA LEU A 10 -6.84 -6.76 -7.66
C LEU A 10 -5.64 -7.70 -7.73
N HIS A 11 -4.48 -7.16 -8.10
CA HIS A 11 -3.24 -7.92 -8.15
C HIS A 11 -2.55 -7.92 -6.78
N SER A 12 -2.15 -9.10 -6.33
CA SER A 12 -1.61 -9.37 -4.99
C SER A 12 -0.10 -9.13 -4.87
N THR A 13 0.38 -8.02 -5.43
CA THR A 13 1.81 -7.67 -5.53
C THR A 13 1.99 -6.17 -5.36
N ALA A 14 1.65 -5.70 -4.17
CA ALA A 14 1.96 -4.35 -3.72
C ALA A 14 3.33 -4.32 -3.02
N VAL A 15 4.15 -3.32 -3.32
CA VAL A 15 5.39 -3.04 -2.60
C VAL A 15 5.15 -1.86 -1.66
N GLU A 16 5.54 -1.98 -0.39
CA GLU A 16 5.54 -0.85 0.55
C GLU A 16 6.68 0.10 0.17
N THR A 17 6.35 1.33 -0.23
CA THR A 17 7.33 2.33 -0.69
C THR A 17 7.63 3.38 0.37
N ALA A 18 6.68 3.63 1.27
CA ALA A 18 6.87 4.57 2.37
C ALA A 18 6.10 4.15 3.63
N ARG A 19 6.65 4.54 4.77
CA ARG A 19 6.06 4.32 6.09
C ARG A 19 6.27 5.57 6.94
N GLU A 20 5.17 6.18 7.38
CA GLU A 20 5.16 7.42 8.14
C GLU A 20 4.26 7.29 9.37
N THR A 21 4.69 7.83 10.50
CA THR A 21 3.86 7.96 11.70
C THR A 21 3.09 9.27 11.62
N ILE A 22 1.77 9.20 11.76
CA ILE A 22 0.85 10.35 11.77
C ILE A 22 0.10 10.41 13.10
N ASP A 23 -0.56 11.53 13.40
CA ASP A 23 -1.30 11.70 14.65
C ASP A 23 -2.37 10.61 14.89
N SER A 24 -2.91 10.05 13.80
CA SER A 24 -3.95 9.00 13.83
C SER A 24 -3.40 7.56 13.78
N GLY A 25 -2.08 7.35 13.78
CA GLY A 25 -1.48 6.01 13.73
C GLY A 25 -0.33 5.88 12.73
N LEU A 26 -0.23 4.73 12.08
CA LEU A 26 0.82 4.45 11.10
C LEU A 26 0.24 4.45 9.69
N LYS A 27 0.73 5.36 8.85
CA LYS A 27 0.40 5.39 7.42
C LYS A 27 1.47 4.65 6.63
N ARG A 28 1.03 3.68 5.83
CA ARG A 28 1.87 2.91 4.91
C ARG A 28 1.43 3.19 3.49
N THR A 29 2.39 3.47 2.62
CA THR A 29 2.16 3.71 1.20
C THR A 29 2.59 2.50 0.41
N PHE A 30 1.74 2.10 -0.52
CA PHE A 30 1.93 0.94 -1.37
C PHE A 30 1.86 1.36 -2.83
N GLU A 31 2.67 0.72 -3.67
CA GLU A 31 2.66 0.86 -5.12
C GLU A 31 2.45 -0.52 -5.74
N CYS A 32 1.53 -0.61 -6.71
CA CYS A 32 1.28 -1.84 -7.45
C CYS A 32 2.30 -1.99 -8.58
N ASP A 33 3.03 -3.09 -8.59
CA ASP A 33 4.03 -3.41 -9.63
C ASP A 33 3.46 -3.62 -11.05
N ARG A 34 2.14 -3.80 -11.17
CA ARG A 34 1.47 -4.11 -12.45
C ARG A 34 0.80 -2.91 -13.10
N CYS A 35 0.26 -1.99 -12.30
CA CYS A 35 -0.50 -0.85 -12.82
C CYS A 35 -0.03 0.49 -12.26
N ASP A 36 1.08 0.49 -11.52
CA ASP A 36 1.70 1.66 -10.90
C ASP A 36 0.75 2.47 -10.00
N TYR A 37 -0.36 1.85 -9.59
CA TYR A 37 -1.34 2.50 -8.74
C TYR A 37 -0.78 2.62 -7.32
N VAL A 38 -0.86 3.82 -6.76
CA VAL A 38 -0.37 4.13 -5.42
C VAL A 38 -1.54 4.35 -4.46
N TRP A 39 -1.49 3.71 -3.29
CA TRP A 39 -2.49 3.90 -2.23
C TRP A 39 -1.87 3.89 -0.84
N HIS A 40 -2.65 4.36 0.13
CA HIS A 40 -2.21 4.46 1.52
C HIS A 40 -3.15 3.67 2.43
N VAL A 41 -2.58 2.96 3.40
CA VAL A 41 -3.32 2.29 4.47
C VAL A 41 -2.90 2.92 5.79
N VAL A 42 -3.88 3.38 6.57
CA VAL A 42 -3.66 3.86 7.94
C VAL A 42 -4.10 2.76 8.89
N SER A 43 -3.21 2.36 9.79
CA SER A 43 -3.43 1.35 10.84
C SER A 43 -3.21 1.90 12.23
#